data_AF-S2KKJ6-F1
#
_entry.id   AF-S2KKJ6-F1
#
_cell.length_a   1.000
_cell.length_b   1.000
_cell.length_c   1.000
_cell.angle_alpha   90.00
_cell.angle_beta   90.00
_cell.angle_gamma   90.00
#
_symmetry.space_group_name_H-M   'P 1'
#
loop_
_entity.id
_entity.type
_entity.pdbx_description
1 polymer ?
#
loop_
_entity_poly.entity_id
_entity_poly.type
_entity_poly.pdbx_seq_one_letter_code
_entity_poly.pdbx_strand_id
1 'polypeptide(L)'
;MDEPSSPTRTANRLLAFAHTRPWHGWANRITLLRALLVMMIAATLPFPEFMASQSISLASLAFVALLLDGLDGWVARRTGMISAFGARFDMEVDAIFILVLCAVLMVLDKVGAWVLAIGAMRYVFIIAGWHWDWLRAELPDSRRRKAICVWQVTTLLICLLPIVGHAQASLLSGMALLLLSASFAMDVRWLRGNAD
;
A
#
# COMPACT_ATOMS: atom_id res chain seq x y z
N MET A 1 34.79 -42.98 21.89
CA MET A 1 35.18 -42.89 20.47
C MET A 1 33.99 -42.34 19.76
N ASP A 2 33.98 -41.02 19.62
CA ASP A 2 32.84 -40.21 19.20
C ASP A 2 32.62 -40.31 17.68
N GLU A 3 31.38 -40.59 17.29
CA GLU A 3 30.92 -40.52 15.89
C GLU A 3 30.96 -39.07 15.37
N PRO A 4 31.37 -38.84 14.11
CA PRO A 4 31.41 -37.51 13.53
C PRO A 4 29.99 -37.01 13.19
N SER A 5 29.63 -35.86 13.76
CA SER A 5 28.39 -35.13 13.47
C SER A 5 28.30 -34.74 11.99
N SER A 6 27.32 -35.29 11.27
CA SER A 6 27.10 -35.06 9.84
C SER A 6 26.57 -33.63 9.56
N PRO A 7 27.13 -32.91 8.55
CA PRO A 7 26.75 -31.53 8.21
C PRO A 7 25.40 -31.38 7.48
N THR A 8 24.63 -32.46 7.32
CA THR A 8 23.46 -32.54 6.43
C THR A 8 22.16 -32.01 7.04
N ARG A 9 22.05 -31.81 8.36
CA ARG A 9 20.80 -31.33 8.98
C ARG A 9 20.58 -29.82 8.87
N THR A 10 21.65 -29.02 8.75
CA THR A 10 21.55 -27.56 8.72
C THR A 10 21.20 -27.02 7.32
N ALA A 11 21.73 -27.67 6.26
CA ALA A 11 21.43 -27.32 4.88
C ALA A 11 19.94 -27.51 4.53
N ASN A 12 19.28 -28.54 5.08
CA ASN A 12 17.86 -28.80 4.83
C ASN A 12 16.93 -27.74 5.44
N ARG A 13 17.34 -27.01 6.48
CA ARG A 13 16.51 -25.92 7.06
C ARG A 13 16.58 -24.63 6.25
N LEU A 14 17.73 -24.33 5.63
CA LEU A 14 17.87 -23.19 4.73
C LEU A 14 17.17 -23.43 3.39
N LEU A 15 17.17 -24.67 2.90
CA LEU A 15 16.41 -25.05 1.71
C LEU A 15 14.89 -25.11 1.94
N ALA A 16 14.42 -25.29 3.18
CA ALA A 16 12.99 -25.24 3.52
C ALA A 16 12.41 -23.82 3.53
N PHE A 17 13.23 -22.80 3.80
CA PHE A 17 12.84 -21.38 3.64
C PHE A 17 12.83 -20.94 2.16
N ALA A 18 13.53 -21.68 1.30
CA ALA A 18 13.51 -21.50 -0.14
C ALA A 18 12.37 -22.28 -0.83
N HIS A 19 11.23 -22.47 -0.16
CA HIS A 19 9.98 -22.75 -0.87
C HIS A 19 9.56 -21.48 -1.63
N THR A 20 10.26 -21.19 -2.71
CA THR A 20 9.85 -20.30 -3.78
C THR A 20 8.59 -20.88 -4.41
N ARG A 21 7.43 -20.64 -3.79
CA ARG A 21 6.16 -20.91 -4.44
C ARG A 21 6.14 -20.04 -5.71
N PRO A 22 5.84 -20.62 -6.88
CA PRO A 22 5.97 -19.92 -8.15
C PRO A 22 5.14 -18.63 -8.11
N TRP A 23 5.70 -17.54 -8.65
CA TRP A 23 5.06 -16.21 -8.73
C TRP A 23 3.72 -16.22 -9.51
N HIS A 24 3.41 -17.32 -10.18
CA HIS A 24 2.26 -17.56 -11.05
C HIS A 24 0.92 -17.73 -10.33
N GLY A 25 0.79 -17.29 -9.07
CA GLY A 25 -0.48 -17.30 -8.37
C GLY A 25 -1.49 -16.34 -9.03
N TRP A 26 -2.76 -16.74 -9.10
CA TRP A 26 -3.86 -15.91 -9.61
C TRP A 26 -3.95 -14.54 -8.91
N ALA A 27 -3.63 -14.47 -7.61
CA ALA A 27 -3.56 -13.22 -6.86
C ALA A 27 -2.56 -12.22 -7.46
N ASN A 28 -1.33 -12.67 -7.78
CA ASN A 28 -0.30 -11.78 -8.33
C ASN A 28 -0.67 -11.23 -9.72
N ARG A 29 -1.44 -11.98 -10.51
CA ARG A 29 -1.98 -11.49 -11.80
C ARG A 29 -3.00 -10.38 -11.60
N ILE A 30 -3.85 -10.48 -10.58
CA ILE A 30 -4.80 -9.44 -10.21
C ILE A 30 -4.06 -8.19 -9.73
N THR A 31 -3.05 -8.36 -8.87
CA THR A 31 -2.21 -7.24 -8.42
C THR A 31 -1.45 -6.57 -9.58
N LEU A 32 -0.96 -7.34 -10.56
CA LEU A 32 -0.37 -6.79 -11.80
C LEU A 32 -1.39 -6.01 -12.64
N LEU A 33 -2.62 -6.54 -12.79
CA LEU A 33 -3.70 -5.82 -13.46
C LEU A 33 -4.00 -4.51 -12.72
N ARG A 34 -4.07 -4.55 -11.39
CA ARG A 34 -4.22 -3.35 -10.55
C ARG A 34 -3.11 -2.35 -10.80
N ALA A 35 -1.85 -2.79 -10.82
CA ALA A 35 -0.71 -1.93 -11.13
C ALA A 35 -0.84 -1.27 -12.51
N LEU A 36 -1.33 -1.98 -13.54
CA LEU A 36 -1.59 -1.39 -14.85
C LEU A 36 -2.66 -0.30 -14.79
N LEU A 37 -3.75 -0.51 -14.04
CA LEU A 37 -4.78 0.52 -13.85
C LEU A 37 -4.21 1.77 -13.14
N VAL A 38 -3.40 1.56 -12.10
CA VAL A 38 -2.73 2.64 -11.38
C VAL A 38 -1.80 3.42 -12.31
N MET A 39 -1.02 2.73 -13.15
CA MET A 39 -0.16 3.37 -14.14
C MET A 39 -0.95 4.14 -15.20
N MET A 40 -2.11 3.63 -15.60
CA MET A 40 -2.99 4.33 -16.55
C MET A 40 -3.56 5.62 -15.96
N ILE A 41 -3.91 5.63 -14.67
CA ILE A 41 -4.29 6.86 -13.95
C ILE A 41 -3.08 7.80 -13.85
N ALA A 42 -1.91 7.30 -13.46
CA ALA A 42 -0.69 8.09 -13.34
C ALA A 42 -0.27 8.75 -14.66
N ALA A 43 -0.48 8.07 -15.79
CA ALA A 43 -0.18 8.59 -17.12
C ALA A 43 -0.99 9.85 -17.48
N THR A 44 -2.09 10.12 -16.78
CA THR A 44 -2.91 11.32 -17.00
C THR A 44 -2.39 12.57 -16.26
N LEU A 45 -1.46 12.41 -15.30
CA LEU A 45 -0.93 13.51 -14.50
C LEU A 45 -0.34 14.69 -15.32
N PRO A 46 0.33 14.48 -16.47
CA PRO A 46 0.81 15.58 -17.29
C PRO A 46 -0.29 16.35 -18.03
N PHE A 47 -1.54 15.86 -18.03
CA PHE A 47 -2.65 16.36 -18.85
C PHE A 47 -3.85 16.79 -17.98
N PRO A 48 -3.76 17.91 -17.24
CA PRO A 48 -4.78 18.36 -16.29
C PRO A 48 -6.16 18.58 -16.91
N GLU A 49 -6.24 19.12 -18.14
CA GLU A 49 -7.52 19.34 -18.82
C GLU A 49 -8.22 18.02 -19.19
N PHE A 50 -7.44 17.00 -19.58
CA PHE A 50 -7.96 15.66 -19.82
C PHE A 50 -8.50 15.06 -18.53
N MET A 51 -7.79 15.22 -17.41
CA MET A 51 -8.26 14.72 -16.12
C MET A 51 -9.55 15.41 -15.65
N ALA A 52 -9.67 16.72 -15.83
CA ALA A 52 -10.86 17.47 -15.44
C ALA A 52 -12.09 17.01 -16.25
N SER A 53 -11.93 16.86 -17.57
CA SER A 53 -13.00 16.38 -18.46
C SER A 53 -13.38 14.91 -18.24
N GLN A 54 -12.42 14.08 -17.82
CA GLN A 54 -12.62 12.64 -17.58
C GLN A 54 -12.66 12.26 -16.10
N SER A 55 -12.98 13.21 -15.20
CA SER A 55 -12.95 13.00 -13.76
C SER A 55 -13.80 11.81 -13.28
N ILE A 56 -14.98 11.59 -13.86
CA ILE A 56 -15.85 10.44 -13.55
C ILE A 56 -15.21 9.12 -14.02
N SER A 57 -14.63 9.11 -15.22
CA SER A 57 -13.93 7.95 -15.78
C SER A 57 -12.72 7.57 -14.92
N LEU A 58 -11.94 8.56 -14.48
CA LEU A 58 -10.79 8.36 -13.59
C LEU A 58 -11.22 7.84 -12.21
N ALA A 59 -12.27 8.42 -11.63
CA ALA A 59 -12.84 7.93 -10.37
C ALA A 59 -13.35 6.49 -10.49
N SER A 60 -13.99 6.15 -11.62
CA SER A 60 -14.47 4.79 -11.89
C SER A 60 -13.31 3.81 -12.04
N LEU A 61 -12.27 4.19 -12.75
CA LEU A 61 -11.07 3.37 -12.95
C LEU A 61 -10.35 3.11 -11.62
N ALA A 62 -10.20 4.15 -10.80
CA ALA A 62 -9.61 4.05 -9.48
C ALA A 62 -10.49 3.20 -8.53
N PHE A 63 -11.82 3.31 -8.62
CA PHE A 63 -12.74 2.45 -7.88
C PHE A 63 -12.60 0.98 -8.29
N VAL A 64 -12.48 0.68 -9.59
CA VAL A 64 -12.21 -0.69 -10.07
C VAL A 64 -10.88 -1.21 -9.52
N ALA A 65 -9.82 -0.40 -9.50
CA ALA A 65 -8.54 -0.78 -8.90
C ALA A 65 -8.67 -1.15 -7.41
N LEU A 66 -9.46 -0.38 -6.63
CA LEU A 66 -9.76 -0.70 -5.24
C LEU A 66 -10.59 -1.99 -5.09
N LEU A 67 -11.55 -2.26 -5.97
CA LEU A 67 -12.32 -3.50 -5.93
C LEU A 67 -11.44 -4.73 -6.22
N LEU A 68 -10.46 -4.60 -7.12
CA LEU A 68 -9.51 -5.67 -7.43
C LEU A 68 -8.61 -6.01 -6.23
N ASP A 69 -8.25 -5.03 -5.40
CA ASP A 69 -7.53 -5.21 -4.12
C ASP A 69 -8.34 -5.98 -3.07
N GLY A 70 -9.66 -5.77 -3.03
CA GLY A 70 -10.51 -6.63 -2.20
C GLY A 70 -10.53 -8.08 -2.69
N LEU A 71 -10.48 -8.26 -4.01
CA LEU A 71 -10.62 -9.55 -4.67
C LEU A 71 -9.35 -10.41 -4.58
N ASP A 72 -8.16 -9.85 -4.81
CA ASP A 72 -6.91 -10.61 -4.69
C ASP A 72 -6.66 -11.11 -3.25
N GLY A 73 -6.96 -10.27 -2.25
CA GLY A 73 -6.93 -10.65 -0.84
C GLY A 73 -7.93 -11.77 -0.51
N TRP A 74 -9.12 -11.76 -1.12
CA TRP A 74 -10.10 -12.83 -0.97
C TRP A 74 -9.65 -14.13 -1.65
N VAL A 75 -9.15 -14.05 -2.88
CA VAL A 75 -8.62 -15.20 -3.65
C VAL A 75 -7.42 -15.82 -2.93
N ALA A 76 -6.49 -15.01 -2.42
CA ALA A 76 -5.32 -15.48 -1.68
C ALA A 76 -5.71 -16.26 -0.42
N ARG A 77 -6.71 -15.77 0.34
CA ARG A 77 -7.26 -16.47 1.52
C ARG A 77 -7.96 -17.77 1.17
N ARG A 78 -8.72 -17.78 0.06
CA ARG A 78 -9.45 -18.98 -0.41
C ARG A 78 -8.55 -20.05 -0.99
N THR A 79 -7.47 -19.66 -1.66
CA THR A 79 -6.56 -20.60 -2.35
C THR A 79 -5.40 -21.07 -1.49
N GLY A 80 -5.21 -20.50 -0.29
CA GLY A 80 -4.08 -20.82 0.59
C GLY A 80 -2.71 -20.46 -0.02
N MET A 81 -2.69 -19.64 -1.08
CA MET A 81 -1.49 -19.24 -1.80
C MET A 81 -0.98 -17.88 -1.31
N ILE A 82 -0.64 -17.82 -0.02
CA ILE A 82 -0.02 -16.62 0.57
C ILE A 82 1.50 -16.75 0.37
N SER A 83 2.10 -15.79 -0.34
CA SER A 83 3.55 -15.69 -0.52
C SER A 83 4.06 -14.38 0.06
N ALA A 84 5.24 -14.39 0.68
CA ALA A 84 5.86 -13.19 1.25
C ALA A 84 6.16 -12.14 0.16
N PHE A 85 6.53 -12.58 -1.04
CA PHE A 85 6.72 -11.69 -2.19
C PHE A 85 5.42 -11.01 -2.61
N GLY A 86 4.34 -11.78 -2.79
CA GLY A 86 3.04 -11.24 -3.19
C GLY A 86 2.51 -10.21 -2.19
N ALA A 87 2.64 -10.47 -0.89
CA ALA A 87 2.25 -9.51 0.15
C ALA A 87 3.05 -8.20 0.08
N ARG A 88 4.37 -8.26 -0.22
CA ARG A 88 5.18 -7.05 -0.38
C ARG A 88 4.83 -6.30 -1.66
N PHE A 89 4.63 -7.01 -2.77
CA PHE A 89 4.26 -6.41 -4.04
C PHE A 89 2.90 -5.71 -3.96
N ASP A 90 1.91 -6.37 -3.38
CA ASP A 90 0.58 -5.82 -3.11
C ASP A 90 0.64 -4.52 -2.29
N MET A 91 1.41 -4.53 -1.19
CA MET A 91 1.62 -3.34 -0.38
C MET A 91 2.30 -2.18 -1.12
N GLU A 92 3.22 -2.47 -2.07
CA GLU A 92 3.85 -1.41 -2.88
C GLU A 92 2.88 -0.84 -3.91
N VAL A 93 2.09 -1.69 -4.58
CA VAL A 93 1.08 -1.24 -5.54
C VAL A 93 0.02 -0.37 -4.84
N ASP A 94 -0.39 -0.70 -3.61
CA ASP A 94 -1.29 0.13 -2.80
C ASP A 94 -0.69 1.49 -2.46
N ALA A 95 0.57 1.52 -2.05
CA ALA A 95 1.24 2.77 -1.71
C ALA A 95 1.39 3.69 -2.93
N ILE A 96 1.78 3.11 -4.07
CA ILE A 96 1.83 3.83 -5.34
C ILE A 96 0.44 4.33 -5.71
N PHE A 97 -0.60 3.50 -5.55
CA PHE A 97 -1.97 3.89 -5.86
C PHE A 97 -2.42 5.10 -5.03
N ILE A 98 -2.20 5.07 -3.71
CA ILE A 98 -2.48 6.21 -2.82
C ILE A 98 -1.72 7.46 -3.27
N LEU A 99 -0.43 7.32 -3.57
CA LEU A 99 0.41 8.44 -4.02
C LEU A 99 -0.10 9.04 -5.33
N VAL A 100 -0.49 8.20 -6.29
CA VAL A 100 -1.07 8.63 -7.57
C VAL A 100 -2.39 9.36 -7.35
N LEU A 101 -3.28 8.86 -6.49
CA LEU A 101 -4.52 9.56 -6.14
C LEU A 101 -4.25 10.93 -5.50
N CYS A 102 -3.27 11.01 -4.60
CA CYS A 102 -2.86 12.28 -4.00
C CYS A 102 -2.35 13.26 -5.08
N ALA A 103 -1.53 12.78 -6.02
CA ALA A 103 -1.03 13.59 -7.13
C ALA A 103 -2.16 14.08 -8.05
N VAL A 104 -3.14 13.21 -8.37
CA VAL A 104 -4.31 13.61 -9.17
C VAL A 104 -5.11 14.70 -8.46
N LEU A 105 -5.38 14.57 -7.15
CA LEU A 105 -6.08 15.60 -6.38
C LEU A 105 -5.32 16.93 -6.35
N MET A 106 -3.98 16.87 -6.27
CA MET A 106 -3.13 18.05 -6.31
C MET A 106 -3.15 18.73 -7.67
N VAL A 107 -3.02 17.97 -8.76
CA VAL A 107 -2.99 18.53 -10.12
C VAL A 107 -4.36 19.07 -10.55
N LEU A 108 -5.46 18.49 -10.07
CA LEU A 108 -6.81 19.02 -10.24
C LEU A 108 -7.11 20.22 -9.31
N ASP A 109 -6.11 20.72 -8.58
CA ASP A 109 -6.20 21.82 -7.62
C ASP A 109 -7.24 21.58 -6.50
N LYS A 110 -7.65 20.33 -6.27
CA LYS A 110 -8.63 19.98 -5.23
C LYS A 110 -8.06 20.09 -3.82
N VAL A 111 -6.78 19.75 -3.67
CA VAL A 111 -6.06 19.76 -2.40
C VAL A 111 -4.63 20.24 -2.66
N GLY A 112 -4.06 21.01 -1.73
CA GLY A 112 -2.67 21.46 -1.85
C GLY A 112 -1.65 20.32 -1.81
N ALA A 113 -0.40 20.62 -2.16
CA ALA A 113 0.70 19.65 -2.26
C ALA A 113 0.98 18.85 -0.97
N TRP A 114 0.51 19.32 0.19
CA TRP A 114 0.60 18.60 1.45
C TRP A 114 -0.10 17.24 1.43
N VAL A 115 -1.08 17.01 0.53
CA VAL A 115 -1.76 15.72 0.39
C VAL A 115 -0.80 14.60 -0.01
N LEU A 116 0.30 14.92 -0.71
CA LEU A 116 1.34 13.96 -1.07
C LEU A 116 1.99 13.31 0.16
N ALA A 117 1.93 13.95 1.33
CA ALA A 117 2.42 13.37 2.58
C ALA A 117 1.71 12.04 2.92
N ILE A 118 0.43 11.89 2.54
CA ILE A 118 -0.34 10.65 2.75
C ILE A 118 0.32 9.48 2.00
N GLY A 119 0.60 9.66 0.70
CA GLY A 119 1.26 8.64 -0.12
C GLY A 119 2.74 8.46 0.21
N ALA A 120 3.43 9.53 0.64
CA ALA A 120 4.84 9.49 0.98
C ALA A 120 5.13 8.77 2.31
N MET A 121 4.15 8.67 3.21
CA MET A 121 4.35 8.17 4.57
C MET A 121 5.01 6.79 4.65
N ARG A 122 4.63 5.87 3.75
CA ARG A 122 5.25 4.54 3.68
C ARG A 122 6.73 4.62 3.33
N TYR A 123 7.07 5.41 2.32
CA TYR A 123 8.46 5.56 1.86
C TYR A 123 9.31 6.23 2.94
N VAL A 124 8.77 7.24 3.63
CA VAL A 124 9.42 7.86 4.80
C VAL A 124 9.72 6.82 5.88
N PHE A 125 8.78 5.92 6.17
CA PHE A 125 8.99 4.85 7.16
C PHE A 125 10.08 3.85 6.73
N ILE A 126 10.12 3.47 5.46
CA ILE A 126 11.16 2.58 4.92
C ILE A 126 12.54 3.24 5.02
N ILE A 127 12.66 4.51 4.62
CA ILE A 127 13.90 5.29 4.69
C ILE A 127 14.35 5.49 6.14
N ALA A 128 13.41 5.76 7.05
CA ALA A 128 13.69 5.84 8.48
C ALA A 128 14.20 4.49 9.03
N GLY A 129 13.66 3.38 8.54
CA GLY A 129 14.14 2.04 8.86
C GLY A 129 15.58 1.75 8.39
N TRP A 130 16.12 2.48 7.42
CA TRP A 130 17.53 2.37 7.06
C TRP A 130 18.46 3.03 8.08
N HIS A 131 17.97 4.04 8.81
CA HIS A 131 18.74 4.77 9.81
C HIS A 131 18.59 4.17 11.21
N TRP A 132 17.44 3.58 11.52
CA TRP A 132 17.15 2.99 12.82
C TRP A 132 16.74 1.52 12.69
N ASP A 133 17.63 0.63 13.08
CA ASP A 133 17.46 -0.83 12.95
C ASP A 133 16.22 -1.36 13.66
N TRP A 134 15.84 -0.75 14.79
CA TRP A 134 14.64 -1.12 15.56
C TRP A 134 13.32 -0.84 14.81
N LEU A 135 13.31 0.07 13.82
CA LEU A 135 12.16 0.32 12.96
C LEU A 135 11.95 -0.80 11.91
N ARG A 136 12.95 -1.65 11.68
CA ARG A 136 12.88 -2.77 10.71
C ARG A 136 12.25 -4.04 11.30
N ALA A 137 11.93 -4.06 12.60
CA ALA A 137 11.28 -5.21 13.21
C ALA A 137 9.90 -5.45 12.57
N GLU A 138 9.54 -6.74 12.41
CA GLU A 138 8.27 -7.12 11.80
C GLU A 138 7.09 -6.68 12.67
N LEU A 139 6.35 -5.68 12.19
CA LEU A 139 5.12 -5.23 12.85
C LEU A 139 4.03 -6.29 12.69
N PRO A 140 3.40 -6.76 13.79
CA PRO A 140 2.37 -7.79 13.74
C PRO A 140 1.16 -7.35 12.90
N ASP A 141 0.54 -8.30 12.22
CA ASP A 141 -0.55 -8.05 11.30
C ASP A 141 -1.71 -7.33 12.02
N SER A 142 -1.99 -6.07 11.66
CA SER A 142 -2.89 -5.20 12.44
C SER A 142 -4.13 -4.82 11.65
N ARG A 143 -5.30 -5.21 12.16
CA ARG A 143 -6.61 -4.83 11.58
C ARG A 143 -6.77 -3.31 11.50
N ARG A 144 -6.18 -2.58 12.44
CA ARG A 144 -6.17 -1.11 12.48
C ARG A 144 -5.48 -0.51 11.25
N ARG A 145 -4.27 -0.98 10.92
CA ARG A 145 -3.51 -0.49 9.75
C ARG A 145 -4.27 -0.74 8.44
N LYS A 146 -4.87 -1.94 8.32
CA LYS A 146 -5.73 -2.29 7.17
C LYS A 146 -6.96 -1.37 7.08
N ALA A 147 -7.66 -1.14 8.19
CA ALA A 147 -8.82 -0.25 8.23
C ALA A 147 -8.47 1.20 7.88
N ILE A 148 -7.34 1.72 8.39
CA ILE A 148 -6.87 3.06 8.08
C ILE A 148 -6.48 3.17 6.61
N CYS A 149 -5.81 2.16 6.03
CA CYS A 149 -5.48 2.13 4.61
C CYS A 149 -6.73 2.20 3.73
N VAL A 150 -7.73 1.35 4.00
CA VAL A 150 -9.02 1.38 3.28
C VAL A 150 -9.67 2.75 3.43
N TRP A 151 -9.69 3.31 4.64
CA TRP A 151 -10.21 4.66 4.88
C TRP A 151 -9.46 5.73 4.08
N GLN A 152 -8.13 5.66 3.97
CA GLN A 152 -7.34 6.58 3.14
C GLN A 152 -7.79 6.51 1.67
N VAL A 153 -7.76 5.31 1.09
CA VAL A 153 -8.07 5.12 -0.34
C VAL A 153 -9.51 5.53 -0.63
N THR A 154 -10.47 5.11 0.20
CA THR A 154 -11.88 5.50 0.05
C THR A 154 -12.05 7.02 0.15
N THR A 155 -11.37 7.68 1.09
CA THR A 155 -11.44 9.14 1.24
C THR A 155 -10.90 9.83 -0.01
N LEU A 156 -9.76 9.40 -0.53
CA LEU A 156 -9.15 9.96 -1.74
C LEU A 156 -10.04 9.74 -2.99
N LEU A 157 -10.68 8.57 -3.09
CA LEU A 157 -11.65 8.29 -4.16
C LEU A 157 -12.87 9.21 -4.09
N ILE A 158 -13.42 9.43 -2.89
CA ILE A 158 -14.55 10.37 -2.70
C ILE A 158 -14.12 11.77 -3.11
N CYS A 159 -12.92 12.21 -2.71
CA CYS A 159 -12.38 13.52 -3.08
C CYS A 159 -12.21 13.69 -4.60
N LEU A 160 -12.03 12.59 -5.36
CA LEU A 160 -11.90 12.63 -6.81
C LEU A 160 -13.23 12.98 -7.51
N LEU A 161 -14.38 12.69 -6.89
CA LEU A 161 -15.69 12.95 -7.48
C LEU A 161 -15.93 14.45 -7.75
N PRO A 162 -16.56 14.81 -8.88
CA PRO A 162 -16.77 16.21 -9.27
C PRO A 162 -17.68 16.98 -8.29
N ILE A 163 -18.52 16.28 -7.53
CA ILE A 163 -19.39 16.88 -6.51
C ILE A 163 -18.63 17.41 -5.29
N VAL A 164 -17.40 16.93 -5.05
CA VAL A 164 -16.58 17.32 -3.90
C VAL A 164 -15.73 18.53 -4.26
N GLY A 165 -16.05 19.65 -3.63
CA GLY A 165 -15.30 20.91 -3.80
C GLY A 165 -13.99 20.95 -3.00
N HIS A 166 -13.17 21.97 -3.27
CA HIS A 166 -11.84 22.14 -2.67
C HIS A 166 -11.84 22.10 -1.13
N ALA A 167 -12.76 22.81 -0.48
CA ALA A 167 -12.82 22.87 0.98
C ALA A 167 -13.14 21.49 1.61
N GLN A 168 -14.05 20.73 0.99
CA GLN A 168 -14.42 19.40 1.45
C GLN A 168 -13.29 18.40 1.23
N ALA A 169 -12.66 18.43 0.05
CA ALA A 169 -11.51 17.59 -0.26
C ALA A 169 -10.36 17.85 0.71
N SER A 170 -10.04 19.12 0.97
CA SER A 170 -9.01 19.52 1.92
C SER A 170 -9.31 19.04 3.35
N LEU A 171 -10.56 19.17 3.82
CA LEU A 171 -10.95 18.69 5.15
C LEU A 171 -10.82 17.17 5.26
N LEU A 172 -11.38 16.45 4.30
CA LEU A 172 -11.37 14.99 4.25
C LEU A 172 -9.94 14.43 4.17
N SER A 173 -9.11 14.96 3.27
CA SER A 173 -7.69 14.59 3.17
C SER A 173 -6.91 14.97 4.44
N GLY A 174 -7.26 16.07 5.12
CA GLY A 174 -6.63 16.49 6.36
C GLY A 174 -6.92 15.52 7.50
N MET A 175 -8.18 15.10 7.63
CA MET A 175 -8.59 14.05 8.58
C MET A 175 -7.90 12.72 8.28
N ALA A 176 -7.81 12.36 6.99
CA ALA A 176 -7.12 11.16 6.55
C ALA A 176 -5.63 11.21 6.95
N LEU A 177 -4.93 12.32 6.68
CA LEU A 177 -3.54 12.50 7.07
C LEU A 177 -3.33 12.45 8.59
N LEU A 178 -4.24 13.04 9.38
CA LEU A 178 -4.17 13.00 10.84
C LEU A 178 -4.34 11.56 11.37
N LEU A 179 -5.32 10.81 10.85
CA LEU A 179 -5.52 9.41 11.22
C LEU A 179 -4.31 8.54 10.87
N LEU A 180 -3.74 8.75 9.68
CA LEU A 180 -2.54 8.04 9.25
C LEU A 180 -1.35 8.37 10.17
N SER A 181 -1.14 9.65 10.47
CA SER A 181 -0.07 10.12 11.36
C SER A 181 -0.21 9.55 12.76
N ALA A 182 -1.43 9.52 13.31
CA ALA A 182 -1.70 8.89 14.60
C ALA A 182 -1.43 7.38 14.57
N SER A 183 -1.77 6.69 13.47
CA SER A 183 -1.44 5.28 13.29
C SER A 183 0.05 5.04 13.37
N PHE A 184 0.81 5.79 12.58
CA PHE A 184 2.27 5.70 12.54
C PHE A 184 2.90 6.02 13.89
N ALA A 185 2.45 7.06 14.59
CA ALA A 185 2.97 7.40 15.91
C ALA A 185 2.77 6.25 16.92
N MET A 186 1.66 5.53 16.85
CA MET A 186 1.43 4.34 17.67
C MET A 186 2.32 3.16 17.25
N ASP A 187 2.52 2.93 15.95
CA ASP A 187 3.41 1.86 15.45
C ASP A 187 4.87 2.12 15.88
N VAL A 188 5.32 3.37 15.80
CA VAL A 188 6.66 3.80 16.26
C VAL A 188 6.81 3.63 17.77
N ARG A 189 5.80 3.98 18.57
CA ARG A 189 5.82 3.77 20.03
C ARG A 189 5.87 2.30 20.40
N TRP A 190 5.13 1.45 19.69
CA TRP A 190 5.14 0.01 19.90
C TRP A 190 6.53 -0.57 19.60
N LEU A 191 7.11 -0.21 18.45
CA LEU A 191 8.46 -0.65 18.07
C LEU A 191 9.52 -0.21 19.09
N ARG A 192 9.42 1.00 19.63
CA ARG A 192 10.34 1.49 20.66
C ARG A 192 10.21 0.72 21.98
N GLY A 193 9.00 0.33 22.38
CA GLY A 193 8.77 -0.43 23.62
C GLY A 193 9.13 -1.92 23.52
N ASN A 194 9.32 -2.44 22.30
CA ASN A 194 9.69 -3.83 22.02
C ASN A 194 11.16 -3.98 21.58
N ALA A 195 11.93 -2.88 21.58
CA ALA A 195 13.35 -2.85 21.22
C ALA A 195 14.29 -3.01 22.44
N ASP A 196 13.71 -3.08 23.65
CA ASP A 196 14.39 -3.38 24.93
C ASP A 196 14.10 -4.83 25.36
#